data_AF-A0A0G1ADR2-F1
#
_entry.id   AF-A0A0G1ADR2-F1
#
_cell.length_a   1.000
_cell.length_b   1.000
_cell.length_c   1.000
_cell.angle_alpha   90.00
_cell.angle_beta   90.00
_cell.angle_gamma   90.00
#
_symmetry.space_group_name_H-M   'P 1'
#
loop_
_entity.id
_entity.type
_entity.pdbx_description
1 polymer ?
#
loop_
_entity_poly.entity_id
_entity_poly.type
_entity_poly.pdbx_seq_one_letter_code
_entity_poly.pdbx_strand_id
1 'polypeptide(L)'
;MNAKLTKLGFTQWEMSILKAMKKNIYCNICSVSKSGISRKMKFYTVFKGKIINCTVLIASVLDNKTNFQGEIKVSGCGMDMVYHVLTNFNYAICKKLTGKLTKNYNDFWVNADKYGRI
;
A
#
# COMPACT_ATOMS: atom_id res chain seq x y z
N MET A 1 -11.52 -18.07 7.78
CA MET A 1 -10.20 -17.64 7.25
C MET A 1 -10.24 -17.73 5.73
N ASN A 2 -9.77 -16.73 4.98
CA ASN A 2 -9.86 -16.73 3.51
C ASN A 2 -8.66 -17.51 2.94
N ALA A 3 -8.86 -18.76 2.54
CA ALA A 3 -7.80 -19.74 2.22
C ALA A 3 -6.86 -19.35 1.05
N LYS A 4 -7.21 -18.33 0.25
CA LYS A 4 -6.39 -17.82 -0.86
C LYS A 4 -5.16 -17.05 -0.41
N LEU A 5 -5.19 -16.48 0.78
CA LEU A 5 -4.19 -15.54 1.27
C LEU A 5 -2.96 -16.23 1.88
N THR A 6 -3.13 -17.39 2.51
CA THR A 6 -2.04 -18.20 3.07
C THR A 6 -1.14 -18.82 2.01
N LYS A 7 -1.61 -18.98 0.76
CA LYS A 7 -0.79 -19.46 -0.37
C LYS A 7 0.26 -18.46 -0.86
N LEU A 8 0.20 -17.20 -0.44
CA LEU A 8 1.09 -16.13 -0.87
C LEU A 8 2.29 -15.89 0.06
N GLY A 9 2.45 -16.72 1.09
CA GLY A 9 3.54 -16.58 2.05
C GLY A 9 3.36 -15.47 3.08
N PHE A 10 2.19 -14.81 3.13
CA PHE A 10 1.88 -13.84 4.18
C PHE A 10 1.62 -14.54 5.51
N THR A 11 2.27 -14.04 6.56
CA THR A 11 2.02 -14.42 7.94
C THR A 11 0.60 -14.03 8.37
N GLN A 12 0.06 -14.70 9.40
CA GLN A 12 -1.24 -14.35 9.97
C GLN A 12 -1.32 -12.89 10.46
N TRP A 13 -0.17 -12.33 10.87
CA TRP A 13 -0.05 -10.92 11.24
C TRP A 13 -0.24 -9.99 10.05
N GLU A 14 0.56 -10.15 8.99
CA GLU A 14 0.45 -9.36 7.75
C GLU A 14 -0.96 -9.45 7.17
N MET A 15 -1.55 -10.62 7.26
CA MET A 15 -2.93 -10.88 6.90
C MET A 15 -3.96 -10.07 7.66
N SER A 16 -3.71 -9.80 8.94
CA SER A 16 -4.56 -8.95 9.77
C SER A 16 -4.38 -7.48 9.40
N ILE A 17 -3.14 -7.07 9.09
CA ILE A 17 -2.83 -5.72 8.63
C ILE A 17 -3.43 -5.43 7.26
N LEU A 18 -3.32 -6.33 6.29
CA LEU A 18 -3.97 -6.20 4.97
C LEU A 18 -5.47 -5.98 5.11
N LYS A 19 -6.13 -6.68 6.04
CA LYS A 19 -7.57 -6.48 6.30
C LYS A 19 -7.86 -5.12 6.95
N ALA A 20 -6.98 -4.63 7.83
CA ALA A 20 -7.12 -3.32 8.44
C ALA A 20 -7.01 -2.20 7.39
N MET A 21 -6.05 -2.33 6.46
CA MET A 21 -5.84 -1.39 5.36
C MET A 21 -7.09 -1.18 4.50
N LYS A 22 -7.96 -2.20 4.35
CA LYS A 22 -9.24 -2.07 3.63
C LYS A 22 -10.15 -1.01 4.22
N LYS A 23 -10.10 -0.83 5.54
CA LYS A 23 -10.97 0.09 6.27
C LYS A 23 -10.40 1.50 6.28
N ASN A 24 -9.09 1.59 6.46
CA ASN A 24 -8.39 2.86 6.56
C ASN A 24 -6.93 2.71 6.13
N ILE A 25 -6.46 3.70 5.38
CA ILE A 25 -5.07 3.84 5.02
C ILE A 25 -4.70 5.31 5.11
N TYR A 26 -3.52 5.56 5.66
CA TYR A 26 -2.98 6.89 5.86
C TYR A 26 -1.61 6.98 5.21
N CYS A 27 -1.28 8.15 4.68
CA CYS A 27 0.01 8.44 4.09
C CYS A 27 0.66 9.62 4.81
N ASN A 28 1.95 9.48 5.10
CA ASN A 28 2.84 10.58 5.48
C ASN A 28 3.84 10.81 4.35
N ILE A 29 3.93 12.04 3.84
CA ILE A 29 4.94 12.44 2.86
C ILE A 29 6.18 12.90 3.63
N CYS A 30 7.18 12.03 3.75
CA CYS A 30 8.38 12.28 4.54
C CYS A 30 9.34 13.28 3.89
N SER A 31 9.44 13.29 2.57
CA SER A 31 10.21 14.30 1.83
C SER A 31 9.76 14.41 0.38
N VAL A 32 10.02 15.57 -0.22
CA VAL A 32 9.77 15.85 -1.64
C VAL A 32 11.09 16.33 -2.25
N SER A 33 11.45 15.84 -3.44
CA SER A 33 12.65 16.32 -4.13
C SER A 33 12.50 17.78 -4.56
N LYS A 34 13.63 18.48 -4.74
CA LYS A 34 13.66 19.89 -5.19
C LYS A 34 12.87 20.13 -6.48
N SER A 35 12.88 19.18 -7.42
CA SER A 35 12.11 19.23 -8.66
C SER A 35 10.61 18.96 -8.50
N GLY A 36 10.15 18.51 -7.34
CA GLY A 36 8.76 18.07 -7.11
C GLY A 36 8.39 16.71 -7.74
N ILE A 37 9.30 16.10 -8.51
CA ILE A 37 9.06 14.90 -9.33
C ILE A 37 9.18 13.59 -8.53
N SER A 38 9.74 13.63 -7.32
CA SER A 38 9.80 12.46 -6.45
C SER A 38 9.41 12.77 -5.02
N ARG A 39 8.83 11.77 -4.35
CA ARG A 39 8.42 11.82 -2.95
C ARG A 39 8.89 10.56 -2.24
N LYS A 40 9.29 10.71 -0.98
CA LYS A 40 9.45 9.58 -0.05
C LYS A 40 8.26 9.56 0.88
N MET A 41 7.65 8.39 1.06
CA MET A 41 6.38 8.27 1.76
C MET A 41 6.38 7.06 2.69
N LYS A 42 5.60 7.17 3.77
CA LYS A 42 5.24 6.06 4.66
C LYS A 42 3.74 5.90 4.70
N PHE A 43 3.30 4.66 4.85
CA PHE A 43 1.92 4.27 4.92
C PHE A 43 1.59 3.63 6.25
N TYR A 44 0.39 3.93 6.75
CA TYR A 44 -0.09 3.48 8.03
C TYR A 44 -1.54 3.00 7.94
N THR A 45 -1.91 2.13 8.86
CA THR A 45 -3.30 1.72 9.10
C THR A 45 -3.55 1.64 10.60
N VAL A 46 -4.80 1.76 11.02
CA VAL A 46 -5.23 1.60 12.39
C VAL A 46 -5.71 0.16 12.58
N PHE A 47 -5.00 -0.57 13.45
CA PHE A 47 -5.36 -1.93 13.84
C PHE A 47 -5.45 -2.03 15.36
N LYS A 48 -6.61 -2.45 15.88
CA LYS A 48 -6.88 -2.59 17.32
C LYS A 48 -6.52 -1.32 18.12
N GLY A 49 -6.91 -0.15 17.60
CA GLY A 49 -6.66 1.14 18.25
C GLY A 49 -5.21 1.65 18.16
N LYS A 50 -4.32 0.94 17.45
CA LYS A 50 -2.92 1.34 17.28
C LYS A 50 -2.62 1.71 15.84
N ILE A 51 -1.81 2.74 15.65
CA ILE A 51 -1.24 3.11 14.35
C ILE A 51 -0.13 2.10 14.04
N ILE A 52 -0.27 1.37 12.94
CA ILE A 52 0.70 0.39 12.46
C ILE A 52 1.29 0.88 11.15
N ASN A 53 2.61 0.89 11.05
CA ASN A 53 3.32 1.13 9.81
C ASN A 53 3.17 -0.08 8.88
N CYS A 54 2.53 0.12 7.72
CA CYS A 54 2.34 -0.91 6.70
C CYS A 54 3.19 -0.67 5.44
N THR A 55 4.16 0.24 5.48
CA THR A 55 5.01 0.62 4.35
C THR A 55 5.77 -0.56 3.77
N VAL A 56 6.39 -1.39 4.63
CA VAL A 56 7.16 -2.57 4.21
C VAL A 56 6.25 -3.60 3.54
N LEU A 57 5.02 -3.76 4.02
CA LEU A 57 4.04 -4.68 3.45
C LEU A 57 3.53 -4.21 2.08
N ILE A 58 3.33 -2.90 1.90
CA ILE A 58 3.02 -2.32 0.58
C ILE A 58 4.20 -2.52 -0.37
N ALA A 59 5.42 -2.25 0.10
CA ALA A 59 6.63 -2.42 -0.70
C ALA A 59 6.82 -3.87 -1.14
N SER A 60 6.61 -4.86 -0.25
CA SER A 60 6.71 -6.28 -0.58
C SER A 60 5.66 -6.75 -1.58
N VAL A 61 4.45 -6.18 -1.54
CA VAL A 61 3.41 -6.47 -2.53
C VAL A 61 3.75 -5.86 -3.89
N LEU A 62 4.35 -4.68 -3.91
CA LEU A 62 4.77 -3.98 -5.12
C LEU A 62 6.11 -4.48 -5.70
N ASP A 63 6.75 -5.45 -5.04
CA ASP A 63 8.12 -5.88 -5.34
C ASP A 63 9.13 -4.69 -5.37
N ASN A 64 8.83 -3.66 -4.56
CA ASN A 64 9.63 -2.44 -4.41
C ASN A 64 10.53 -2.52 -3.17
N LYS A 65 11.70 -1.88 -3.25
CA LYS A 65 12.59 -1.72 -2.09
C LYS A 65 12.21 -0.49 -1.28
N THR A 66 12.27 -0.61 0.04
CA THR A 66 12.27 0.57 0.94
C THR A 66 13.70 1.06 1.14
N ASN A 67 13.86 2.33 1.47
CA ASN A 67 15.17 2.86 1.89
C ASN A 67 15.49 2.45 3.34
N PHE A 68 16.68 2.82 3.84
CA PHE A 68 17.10 2.55 5.24
C PHE A 68 16.13 3.12 6.28
N GLN A 69 15.35 4.15 5.94
CA GLN A 69 14.35 4.78 6.81
C GLN A 69 12.97 4.12 6.72
N GLY A 70 12.83 3.04 5.94
CA GLY A 70 11.58 2.31 5.74
C GLY A 70 10.56 3.06 4.88
N GLU A 71 11.02 3.90 3.94
CA GLU A 71 10.18 4.73 3.08
C GLU A 71 10.13 4.17 1.66
N ILE A 72 8.99 4.35 0.99
CA ILE A 72 8.87 4.11 -0.45
C ILE A 72 9.20 5.40 -1.18
N LYS A 73 10.17 5.35 -2.09
CA LYS A 73 10.45 6.44 -3.03
C LYS A 73 9.62 6.25 -4.30
N VAL A 74 8.80 7.24 -4.62
CA VAL A 74 8.01 7.30 -5.87
C VAL A 74 8.57 8.42 -6.71
N SER A 75 8.78 8.19 -8.01
CA SER A 75 9.30 9.19 -8.95
C SER A 75 8.46 9.22 -10.22
N GLY A 76 8.40 10.36 -10.89
CA GLY A 76 7.90 10.44 -12.27
C GLY A 76 6.38 10.37 -12.44
N CYS A 77 5.61 10.54 -11.36
CA CYS A 77 4.15 10.67 -11.47
C CYS A 77 3.78 12.15 -11.36
N GLY A 78 3.37 12.78 -12.47
CA GLY A 78 2.77 14.12 -12.45
C GLY A 78 1.40 14.18 -11.76
N MET A 79 0.85 13.02 -11.41
CA MET A 79 -0.42 12.80 -10.72
C MET A 79 -0.20 12.64 -9.19
N ASP A 80 -1.29 12.52 -8.42
CA ASP A 80 -1.21 12.21 -6.99
C ASP A 80 -0.44 10.90 -6.75
N MET A 81 0.80 11.03 -6.28
CA MET A 81 1.71 9.89 -6.07
C MET A 81 1.19 8.89 -5.03
N VAL A 82 0.35 9.34 -4.09
CA VAL A 82 -0.27 8.45 -3.11
C VAL A 82 -1.29 7.56 -3.83
N TYR A 83 -2.18 8.17 -4.62
CA TYR A 83 -3.14 7.44 -5.46
C TYR A 83 -2.43 6.45 -6.39
N HIS A 84 -1.34 6.86 -7.02
CA HIS A 84 -0.54 5.99 -7.90
C HIS A 84 -0.02 4.75 -7.17
N VAL A 85 0.55 4.92 -5.98
CA VAL A 85 1.04 3.79 -5.16
C VAL A 85 -0.10 2.87 -4.74
N LEU A 86 -1.20 3.42 -4.24
CA LEU A 86 -2.34 2.63 -3.78
C LEU A 86 -3.00 1.86 -4.92
N THR A 87 -3.10 2.47 -6.10
CA THR A 87 -3.64 1.84 -7.31
C THR A 87 -2.76 0.69 -7.78
N ASN A 88 -1.44 0.90 -7.87
CA ASN A 88 -0.50 -0.18 -8.20
C ASN A 88 -0.55 -1.30 -7.16
N PHE A 89 -0.69 -0.95 -5.89
CA PHE A 89 -0.83 -1.92 -4.80
C PHE A 89 -2.09 -2.76 -4.99
N ASN A 90 -3.22 -2.14 -5.34
CA ASN A 90 -4.47 -2.84 -5.64
C ASN A 90 -4.34 -3.82 -6.80
N TYR A 91 -3.68 -3.43 -7.90
CA TYR A 91 -3.43 -4.35 -9.01
C TYR A 91 -2.53 -5.52 -8.61
N ALA A 92 -1.44 -5.23 -7.90
CA ALA A 92 -0.48 -6.24 -7.47
C ALA A 92 -1.10 -7.23 -6.47
N ILE A 93 -1.81 -6.75 -5.44
CA ILE A 93 -2.44 -7.62 -4.44
C ILE A 93 -3.55 -8.46 -5.08
N CYS A 94 -4.39 -7.89 -5.96
CA CYS A 94 -5.44 -8.65 -6.65
C CYS A 94 -4.84 -9.75 -7.55
N LYS A 95 -3.77 -9.45 -8.28
CA LYS A 95 -3.05 -10.44 -9.08
C LYS A 95 -2.49 -11.56 -8.21
N LYS A 96 -1.84 -11.22 -7.09
CA LYS A 96 -1.33 -12.22 -6.13
C LYS A 96 -2.50 -13.08 -5.59
N LEU A 97 -3.65 -12.49 -5.26
CA LEU A 97 -4.77 -13.21 -4.64
C LEU A 97 -5.62 -14.07 -5.56
N THR A 98 -5.82 -13.62 -6.79
CA THR A 98 -6.79 -14.22 -7.71
C THR A 98 -6.13 -14.84 -8.93
N GLY A 99 -4.83 -14.61 -9.14
CA GLY A 99 -4.12 -14.95 -10.36
C GLY A 99 -4.43 -14.03 -11.55
N LYS A 100 -5.35 -13.06 -11.38
CA LYS A 100 -5.80 -12.15 -12.45
C LYS A 100 -5.56 -10.69 -12.06
N LEU A 101 -5.19 -9.86 -13.03
CA LEU A 101 -5.22 -8.42 -12.85
C LEU A 101 -6.69 -7.98 -12.79
N THR A 102 -7.08 -7.24 -11.76
CA THR A 102 -8.39 -6.59 -11.76
C THR A 102 -8.34 -5.36 -12.66
N LYS A 103 -9.39 -5.15 -13.47
CA LYS A 103 -9.64 -3.88 -14.17
C LYS A 103 -10.81 -3.11 -13.54
N ASN A 104 -11.44 -3.70 -12.52
CA ASN A 104 -12.60 -3.14 -11.84
C ASN A 104 -12.15 -2.46 -10.55
N TYR A 105 -12.27 -1.14 -10.51
CA TYR A 105 -11.93 -0.29 -9.37
C TYR A 105 -12.74 -0.63 -8.11
N ASN A 106 -13.96 -1.19 -8.27
CA ASN A 106 -14.77 -1.62 -7.15
C ASN A 106 -14.20 -2.86 -6.41
N ASP A 107 -13.28 -3.59 -7.05
CA ASP A 107 -12.60 -4.75 -6.48
C ASP A 107 -11.27 -4.38 -5.80
N PHE A 108 -10.97 -3.08 -5.69
CA PHE A 108 -9.74 -2.61 -5.06
C PHE A 108 -9.69 -3.01 -3.58
N TRP A 109 -8.51 -3.45 -3.15
CA TRP A 109 -8.28 -3.88 -1.78
C TRP A 109 -8.33 -2.70 -0.82
N VAL A 110 -7.78 -1.56 -1.22
CA VAL A 110 -7.84 -0.27 -0.52
C VAL A 110 -8.50 0.77 -1.41
N ASN A 111 -9.25 1.69 -0.82
CA ASN A 111 -9.80 2.82 -1.57
C ASN A 111 -8.67 3.84 -1.85
N ALA A 112 -8.23 3.91 -3.11
CA ALA A 112 -7.15 4.80 -3.52
C ALA A 112 -7.56 6.28 -3.56
N ASP A 113 -8.86 6.57 -3.64
CA ASP A 113 -9.42 7.93 -3.62
C ASP A 113 -9.69 8.44 -2.20
N LYS A 114 -9.80 7.53 -1.23
CA LYS A 114 -10.14 7.85 0.16
C LYS A 114 -9.06 7.33 1.11
N TYR A 115 -7.99 8.11 1.22
CA TYR A 115 -6.91 7.91 2.18
C TYR A 115 -6.73 9.15 3.07
N GLY A 116 -6.31 8.94 4.31
CA GLY A 116 -5.96 10.03 5.23
C GLY A 116 -4.54 10.54 4.99
N ARG A 117 -4.30 11.81 5.26
CA ARG A 117 -2.95 12.39 5.35
C ARG A 117 -2.63 12.68 6.80
N ILE A 118 -1.41 12.32 7.23
CA ILE A 118 -0.87 12.57 8.57
C ILE A 118 0.33 13.50 8.42
#